data_AF-A0AAV3ZNG5-F1
#
_entry.id   AF-A0AAV3ZNG5-F1
#
_cell.length_a   1.000
_cell.length_b   1.000
_cell.length_c   1.000
_cell.angle_alpha   90.00
_cell.angle_beta   90.00
_cell.angle_gamma   90.00
#
_symmetry.space_group_name_H-M   'P 1'
#
loop_
_entity.id
_entity.type
_entity.pdbx_description
1 polymer ?
#
loop_
_entity_poly.entity_id
_entity_poly.type
_entity_poly.pdbx_seq_one_letter_code
_entity_poly.pdbx_strand_id
1 'polypeptide(L)'
;MHVQPGMRCASFDGDGDRIVYFYKTKDGKFSLLDGDKIATLFASFLSDLVKSSGLKLNLGLVQTAYANGSSTNYITEIMKVPVACVPTGVKHLHHKAGDFDIGVYFEANGHGTVLFSDAAQKLILMQASNNSLDENSRHASVQLATTMNMINQ
;
A
#
# COMPACT_ATOMS: atom_id res chain seq x y z
N MET A 1 3.23 -29.15 -4.14
CA MET A 1 2.55 -28.40 -3.07
C MET A 1 1.04 -28.57 -3.22
N HIS A 2 0.32 -29.05 -2.21
CA HIS A 2 -1.15 -29.16 -2.28
C HIS A 2 -1.76 -27.88 -1.71
N VAL A 3 -2.37 -27.06 -2.58
CA VAL A 3 -3.00 -25.80 -2.17
C VAL A 3 -4.49 -26.01 -1.91
N GLN A 4 -4.90 -25.93 -0.64
CA GLN A 4 -6.30 -26.02 -0.26
C GLN A 4 -7.08 -24.75 -0.67
N PRO A 5 -8.36 -24.85 -1.03
CA PRO A 5 -9.19 -23.67 -1.28
C PRO A 5 -9.19 -22.68 -0.11
N GLY A 6 -8.98 -21.39 -0.40
CA GLY A 6 -8.92 -20.32 0.59
C GLY A 6 -7.59 -20.19 1.34
N MET A 7 -6.64 -21.12 1.16
CA MET A 7 -5.31 -21.00 1.74
C MET A 7 -4.53 -19.88 1.07
N ARG A 8 -4.10 -18.88 1.85
CA ARG A 8 -3.26 -17.77 1.39
C ARG A 8 -1.83 -18.25 1.16
N CYS A 9 -1.33 -18.03 -0.04
CA CYS A 9 0.04 -18.34 -0.43
C CYS A 9 0.75 -17.06 -0.90
N ALA A 10 2.08 -17.07 -0.82
CA ALA A 10 2.95 -16.04 -1.36
C ALA A 10 4.11 -16.71 -2.11
N SER A 11 4.62 -16.04 -3.13
CA SER A 11 5.88 -16.39 -3.81
C SER A 11 6.81 -15.19 -3.77
N PHE A 12 8.06 -15.45 -3.41
CA PHE A 12 9.17 -14.53 -3.60
C PHE A 12 9.90 -14.87 -4.90
N ASP A 13 10.65 -13.91 -5.44
CA ASP A 13 11.58 -14.15 -6.52
C ASP A 13 13.00 -14.52 -6.00
N GLY A 14 13.99 -14.53 -6.89
CA GLY A 14 15.29 -15.16 -6.62
C GLY A 14 16.17 -14.41 -5.61
N ASP A 15 16.08 -13.09 -5.58
CA ASP A 15 16.79 -12.20 -4.64
C ASP A 15 15.87 -11.62 -3.55
N GLY A 16 14.56 -11.87 -3.62
CA GLY A 16 13.60 -11.52 -2.60
C GLY A 16 13.13 -10.07 -2.65
N ASP A 17 13.26 -9.40 -3.81
CA ASP A 17 12.80 -8.02 -4.02
C ASP A 17 11.35 -7.92 -4.50
N ARG A 18 10.73 -9.05 -4.87
CA ARG A 18 9.33 -9.14 -5.29
C ARG A 18 8.52 -10.10 -4.45
N ILE A 19 7.24 -9.77 -4.32
CA ILE A 19 6.25 -10.66 -3.72
C ILE A 19 4.94 -10.62 -4.52
N VAL A 20 4.38 -11.79 -4.77
CA VAL A 20 3.00 -11.95 -5.23
C VAL A 20 2.25 -12.89 -4.31
N TYR A 21 0.98 -12.60 -4.08
CA TYR A 21 0.08 -13.48 -3.35
C TYR A 21 -0.81 -14.25 -4.30
N PHE A 22 -1.31 -15.39 -3.86
CA PHE A 22 -2.31 -16.15 -4.59
C PHE A 22 -3.06 -17.09 -3.65
N TYR A 23 -4.20 -17.58 -4.13
CA TYR A 23 -4.94 -18.63 -3.46
C TYR A 23 -5.75 -19.44 -4.48
N LYS A 24 -6.20 -20.62 -4.06
CA LYS A 24 -7.17 -21.40 -4.83
C LYS A 24 -8.58 -21.03 -4.37
N THR A 25 -9.47 -20.69 -5.30
CA THR A 25 -10.87 -20.41 -4.99
C THR A 25 -11.63 -21.68 -4.61
N LYS A 26 -12.86 -21.54 -4.07
CA LYS A 26 -13.71 -22.68 -3.70
C LYS A 26 -14.09 -23.57 -4.90
N ASP A 27 -14.26 -22.97 -6.07
CA ASP A 27 -14.48 -23.67 -7.36
C ASP A 27 -13.17 -24.20 -7.98
N GLY A 28 -12.06 -24.09 -7.27
CA GLY A 28 -10.79 -24.71 -7.63
C GLY A 28 -9.95 -23.93 -8.64
N LYS A 29 -10.31 -22.69 -8.96
CA LYS A 29 -9.54 -21.81 -9.85
C LYS A 29 -8.38 -21.14 -9.12
N PHE A 30 -7.34 -20.83 -9.86
CA PHE A 30 -6.24 -20.01 -9.36
C PHE A 30 -6.66 -18.53 -9.36
N SER A 31 -6.44 -17.85 -8.23
CA SER A 31 -6.67 -16.42 -8.08
C SER A 31 -5.36 -15.73 -7.73
N LEU A 32 -4.89 -14.86 -8.62
CA LEU A 32 -3.67 -14.08 -8.45
C LEU A 32 -3.98 -12.78 -7.69
N LEU A 33 -3.11 -12.45 -6.75
CA LEU A 33 -3.07 -11.18 -6.02
C LEU A 33 -1.70 -10.56 -6.27
N ASP A 34 -1.59 -9.90 -7.42
CA ASP A 34 -0.37 -9.27 -7.93
C ASP A 34 -0.05 -7.93 -7.23
N GLY A 35 0.96 -7.21 -7.74
CA GLY A 35 1.37 -5.93 -7.16
C GLY A 35 0.27 -4.87 -7.13
N ASP A 36 -0.65 -4.84 -8.10
CA ASP A 36 -1.79 -3.89 -8.08
C ASP A 36 -2.74 -4.20 -6.90
N LYS A 37 -2.98 -5.49 -6.62
CA LYS A 37 -3.77 -5.89 -5.45
C LYS A 37 -3.08 -5.55 -4.14
N ILE A 38 -1.75 -5.63 -4.08
CA ILE A 38 -0.97 -5.21 -2.92
C ILE A 38 -1.05 -3.68 -2.73
N ALA A 39 -0.86 -2.90 -3.80
CA ALA A 39 -0.94 -1.44 -3.76
C ALA A 39 -2.33 -0.95 -3.30
N THR A 40 -3.39 -1.50 -3.86
CA THR A 40 -4.78 -1.16 -3.48
C THR A 40 -5.06 -1.48 -2.01
N LEU A 41 -4.56 -2.61 -1.51
CA LEU A 41 -4.69 -2.99 -0.10
C LEU A 41 -3.97 -1.99 0.81
N PHE A 42 -2.71 -1.65 0.50
CA PHE A 42 -1.95 -0.64 1.27
C PHE A 42 -2.63 0.72 1.24
N ALA A 43 -3.04 1.21 0.07
CA ALA A 43 -3.70 2.50 -0.03
C ALA A 43 -5.01 2.55 0.76
N SER A 44 -5.79 1.46 0.80
CA SER A 44 -7.03 1.41 1.58
C SER A 44 -6.72 1.44 3.07
N PHE A 45 -5.83 0.55 3.51
CA PHE A 45 -5.43 0.42 4.90
C PHE A 45 -4.84 1.72 5.46
N LEU A 46 -3.92 2.35 4.73
CA LEU A 46 -3.29 3.61 5.13
C LEU A 46 -4.27 4.79 5.09
N SER A 47 -5.19 4.83 4.11
CA SER A 47 -6.24 5.86 4.05
C SER A 47 -7.15 5.80 5.28
N ASP A 48 -7.54 4.59 5.71
CA ASP A 48 -8.35 4.40 6.91
C ASP A 48 -7.59 4.80 8.17
N LEU A 49 -6.31 4.41 8.30
CA LEU A 49 -5.48 4.82 9.43
C LEU A 49 -5.26 6.33 9.50
N VAL A 50 -5.00 6.99 8.37
CA VAL A 50 -4.84 8.46 8.32
C VAL A 50 -6.13 9.13 8.77
N LYS A 51 -7.29 8.71 8.25
CA LYS A 51 -8.59 9.25 8.66
C LYS A 51 -8.85 9.03 10.15
N SER A 52 -8.65 7.82 10.64
CA SER A 52 -8.88 7.47 12.04
C SER A 52 -7.89 8.15 12.99
N SER A 53 -6.66 8.42 12.57
CA SER A 53 -5.67 9.17 13.36
C SER A 53 -5.99 10.66 13.50
N GLY A 54 -6.89 11.20 12.68
CA GLY A 54 -7.19 12.63 12.60
C GLY A 54 -6.12 13.45 11.86
N LEU A 55 -5.10 12.80 11.29
CA LEU A 55 -4.09 13.45 10.47
C LEU A 55 -4.64 13.84 9.10
N LYS A 56 -4.09 14.92 8.53
CA LYS A 56 -4.37 15.37 7.17
C LYS A 56 -3.11 15.18 6.32
N LEU A 57 -2.92 13.96 5.82
CA LEU A 57 -1.81 13.60 4.96
C LEU A 57 -2.33 13.26 3.56
N ASN A 58 -1.66 13.73 2.51
CA ASN A 58 -2.03 13.34 1.15
C ASN A 58 -1.43 11.97 0.78
N LEU A 59 -2.31 10.98 0.63
CA LEU A 59 -1.93 9.66 0.12
C LEU A 59 -2.08 9.64 -1.40
N GLY A 60 -1.05 9.15 -2.10
CA GLY A 60 -1.08 8.92 -3.54
C GLY A 60 -0.65 7.51 -3.90
N LEU A 61 -1.15 7.01 -5.03
CA LEU A 61 -0.77 5.72 -5.58
C LEU A 61 -0.13 5.91 -6.97
N VAL A 62 1.04 5.33 -7.18
CA VAL A 62 1.77 5.41 -8.46
C VAL A 62 1.76 4.04 -9.14
N GLN A 63 1.29 4.01 -10.39
CA GLN A 63 1.23 2.82 -11.23
C GLN A 63 2.01 3.02 -12.52
N THR A 64 2.25 1.91 -13.22
CA THR A 64 2.71 1.94 -14.62
C THR A 64 1.55 1.60 -15.55
N ALA A 65 1.77 1.71 -16.86
CA ALA A 65 0.79 1.33 -17.86
C ALA A 65 0.43 -0.18 -17.86
N TYR A 66 1.20 -1.03 -17.17
CA TYR A 66 0.87 -2.45 -17.00
C TYR A 66 -0.23 -2.71 -15.97
N ALA A 67 -0.60 -1.69 -15.20
CA ALA A 67 -1.64 -1.84 -14.20
C ALA A 67 -2.99 -2.17 -14.84
N ASN A 68 -3.76 -3.03 -14.17
CA ASN A 68 -5.10 -3.35 -14.61
C ASN A 68 -5.99 -2.09 -14.51
N GLY A 69 -6.64 -1.66 -15.59
CA GLY A 69 -7.50 -0.46 -15.57
C GLY A 69 -8.65 -0.50 -14.55
N SER A 70 -9.14 -1.70 -14.19
CA SER A 70 -10.12 -1.84 -13.10
C SER A 70 -9.51 -1.54 -11.72
N SER A 71 -8.22 -1.76 -11.52
CA SER A 71 -7.52 -1.34 -10.29
C SER A 71 -7.49 0.19 -10.21
N THR A 72 -7.12 0.87 -11.29
CA THR A 72 -7.09 2.33 -11.37
C THR A 72 -8.47 2.92 -11.07
N ASN A 73 -9.52 2.42 -11.74
CA ASN A 73 -10.89 2.89 -11.50
C ASN A 73 -11.33 2.69 -10.05
N TYR A 74 -11.02 1.54 -9.45
CA TYR A 74 -11.34 1.29 -8.04
C TYR A 74 -10.68 2.31 -7.11
N ILE A 75 -9.39 2.60 -7.33
CA ILE A 75 -8.63 3.55 -6.50
C ILE A 75 -9.19 4.98 -6.65
N THR A 76 -9.43 5.42 -7.88
CA THR A 76 -9.88 6.79 -8.14
C THR A 76 -11.35 6.99 -7.78
N GLU A 77 -12.23 6.06 -8.14
CA GLU A 77 -13.67 6.24 -8.02
C GLU A 77 -14.22 5.80 -6.67
N ILE A 78 -13.69 4.73 -6.08
CA ILE A 78 -14.19 4.18 -4.81
C ILE A 78 -13.35 4.71 -3.64
N MET A 79 -12.02 4.54 -3.70
CA MET A 79 -11.15 4.94 -2.59
C MET A 79 -10.91 6.45 -2.53
N LYS A 80 -11.18 7.17 -3.62
CA LYS A 80 -10.93 8.62 -3.78
C LYS A 80 -9.47 9.00 -3.54
N VAL A 81 -8.55 8.12 -3.93
CA VAL A 81 -7.11 8.33 -3.83
C VAL A 81 -6.57 8.81 -5.18
N PRO A 82 -5.76 9.87 -5.25
CA PRO A 82 -5.05 10.28 -6.46
C PRO A 82 -4.17 9.15 -7.01
N VAL A 83 -4.29 8.87 -8.31
CA VAL A 83 -3.43 7.91 -9.03
C VAL A 83 -2.58 8.64 -10.06
N ALA A 84 -1.28 8.37 -10.06
CA ALA A 84 -0.36 8.81 -11.10
C ALA A 84 0.13 7.63 -11.93
N CYS A 85 0.19 7.79 -13.25
CA CYS A 85 0.80 6.81 -14.16
C CYS A 85 2.17 7.30 -14.62
N VAL A 86 3.18 6.44 -14.55
CA VAL A 86 4.57 6.75 -14.94
C VAL A 86 5.13 5.65 -15.87
N PRO A 87 6.26 5.92 -16.57
CA PRO A 87 6.99 4.87 -17.27
C PRO A 87 7.42 3.74 -16.32
N THR A 88 7.66 2.56 -16.90
CA THR A 88 8.07 1.37 -16.18
C THR A 88 9.44 1.52 -15.53
N GLY A 89 9.65 0.82 -14.41
CA GLY A 89 10.91 0.84 -13.68
C GLY A 89 10.85 1.67 -12.42
N VAL A 90 11.28 1.04 -11.32
CA VAL A 90 11.18 1.52 -9.93
C VAL A 90 11.65 2.96 -9.75
N LYS A 91 12.68 3.41 -10.47
CA LYS A 91 13.19 4.78 -10.40
C LYS A 91 12.10 5.83 -10.72
N HIS A 92 11.25 5.57 -11.72
CA HIS A 92 10.17 6.48 -12.09
C HIS A 92 9.03 6.45 -11.06
N LEU A 93 8.68 5.25 -10.57
CA LEU A 93 7.66 5.09 -9.55
C LEU A 93 8.07 5.78 -8.23
N HIS A 94 9.28 5.51 -7.76
CA HIS A 94 9.82 6.06 -6.53
C HIS A 94 9.90 7.59 -6.57
N HIS A 95 10.44 8.17 -7.65
CA HIS A 95 10.48 9.62 -7.80
C HIS A 95 9.08 10.24 -7.74
N LYS A 96 8.09 9.64 -8.40
CA LYS A 96 6.73 10.18 -8.41
C LYS A 96 6.00 9.95 -7.08
N ALA A 97 6.29 8.87 -6.37
CA ALA A 97 5.75 8.58 -5.06
C ALA A 97 6.21 9.62 -4.01
N GLY A 98 7.40 10.19 -4.20
CA GLY A 98 7.92 11.28 -3.36
C GLY A 98 7.15 12.61 -3.44
N ASP A 99 6.22 12.78 -4.40
CA ASP A 99 5.36 13.98 -4.48
C ASP A 99 4.23 13.97 -3.42
N PHE A 100 4.06 12.86 -2.68
CA PHE A 100 3.01 12.66 -1.69
C PHE A 100 3.60 12.55 -0.26
N ASP A 101 2.79 12.84 0.75
CA ASP A 101 3.08 12.58 2.16
C ASP A 101 3.22 11.08 2.39
N ILE A 102 2.35 10.30 1.73
CA ILE A 102 2.37 8.84 1.70
C ILE A 102 2.25 8.38 0.25
N GLY A 103 3.35 7.94 -0.35
CA GLY A 103 3.41 7.48 -1.73
C GLY A 103 3.45 5.96 -1.81
N VAL A 104 2.37 5.32 -2.23
CA VAL A 104 2.30 3.87 -2.47
C VAL A 104 2.67 3.58 -3.92
N TYR A 105 3.61 2.68 -4.16
CA TYR A 105 3.91 2.26 -5.53
C TYR A 105 4.23 0.76 -5.63
N PHE A 106 3.60 0.08 -6.58
CA PHE A 106 3.93 -1.29 -6.95
C PHE A 106 3.79 -1.47 -8.46
N GLU A 107 4.68 -2.27 -9.04
CA GLU A 107 4.49 -2.83 -10.37
C GLU A 107 3.73 -4.15 -10.26
N ALA A 108 2.98 -4.52 -11.31
CA ALA A 108 2.21 -5.77 -11.34
C ALA A 108 3.06 -7.03 -11.08
N ASN A 109 4.37 -6.97 -11.32
CA ASN A 109 5.32 -8.05 -11.03
C ASN A 109 5.58 -8.29 -9.52
N GLY A 110 5.06 -7.45 -8.64
CA GLY A 110 5.22 -7.57 -7.18
C GLY A 110 6.35 -6.75 -6.57
N HIS A 111 7.08 -5.96 -7.36
CA HIS A 111 8.10 -5.03 -6.86
C HIS A 111 7.42 -3.73 -6.43
N GLY A 112 7.66 -3.28 -5.21
CA GLY A 112 7.12 -2.01 -4.74
C GLY A 112 7.31 -1.77 -3.25
N THR A 113 6.99 -0.56 -2.82
CA THR A 113 7.00 -0.17 -1.41
C THR A 113 6.08 1.04 -1.16
N VAL A 114 6.12 1.56 0.05
CA VAL A 114 5.45 2.80 0.45
C VAL A 114 6.48 3.78 1.00
N LEU A 115 6.47 5.01 0.49
CA LEU A 115 7.30 6.10 0.98
C LEU A 115 6.51 7.02 1.90
N PHE A 116 7.19 7.55 2.90
CA PHE A 116 6.65 8.57 3.80
C PHE A 116 7.54 9.82 3.75
N SER A 117 6.96 10.98 3.47
CA SER A 117 7.73 12.24 3.46
C SER A 117 8.28 12.56 4.86
N ASP A 118 9.43 13.23 4.95
CA ASP A 118 10.02 13.62 6.24
C ASP A 118 9.04 14.40 7.13
N ALA A 119 8.18 15.22 6.51
CA ALA A 119 7.13 15.96 7.20
C ALA A 119 6.04 15.02 7.74
N ALA A 120 5.58 14.07 6.92
CA ALA A 120 4.60 13.06 7.32
C ALA A 120 5.13 12.18 8.46
N GLN A 121 6.38 11.71 8.37
CA GLN A 121 7.01 10.89 9.41
C GLN A 121 7.01 11.59 10.77
N LYS A 122 7.40 12.88 10.80
CA LYS A 122 7.38 13.69 12.03
C LYS A 122 5.97 13.82 12.60
N LEU A 123 4.98 14.13 11.76
CA LEU A 123 3.59 14.27 12.18
C LEU A 123 3.03 12.96 12.74
N ILE A 124 3.30 11.83 12.09
CA ILE A 124 2.87 10.50 12.52
C ILE A 124 3.44 10.16 13.89
N LEU A 125 4.74 10.38 14.11
CA LEU A 125 5.39 10.10 15.40
C LEU A 125 4.88 11.00 16.53
N MET A 126 4.66 12.29 16.25
CA MET A 126 4.07 13.23 17.20
C MET A 126 2.65 12.82 17.58
N GLN A 127 1.82 12.47 16.60
CA GLN A 127 0.44 12.04 16.82
C GLN A 127 0.39 10.73 17.62
N ALA A 128 1.24 9.76 17.30
CA ALA A 128 1.31 8.48 18.02
C ALA A 128 1.74 8.64 19.49
N SER A 129 2.50 9.68 19.81
CA SER A 129 2.97 9.98 21.18
C SER A 129 1.99 10.89 21.95
N ASN A 130 0.90 11.32 21.32
CA ASN A 130 -0.04 12.24 21.93
C ASN A 130 -1.05 11.52 22.84
N ASN A 131 -0.82 11.59 24.16
CA ASN A 131 -1.66 10.98 25.18
C ASN A 131 -3.02 11.68 25.37
N SER A 132 -3.27 12.83 24.74
CA SER A 132 -4.56 13.53 24.83
C SER A 132 -5.57 13.11 23.77
N LEU A 133 -5.19 12.21 22.85
CA LEU A 133 -6.09 11.67 21.82
C LEU A 133 -7.08 10.68 22.43
N ASP A 134 -8.24 10.54 21.81
CA ASP A 134 -9.13 9.42 22.12
C ASP A 134 -8.47 8.08 21.76
N GLU A 135 -8.95 7.01 22.37
CA GLU A 135 -8.37 5.67 22.23
C GLU A 135 -8.30 5.19 20.77
N ASN A 136 -9.30 5.50 19.94
CA ASN A 136 -9.32 5.07 18.55
C ASN A 136 -8.28 5.83 17.72
N SER A 137 -8.24 7.16 17.87
CA SER A 137 -7.25 7.99 17.17
C SER A 137 -5.82 7.64 17.60
N ARG A 138 -5.60 7.39 18.89
CA ARG A 138 -4.31 6.94 19.41
C ARG A 138 -3.91 5.59 18.85
N HIS A 139 -4.82 4.61 18.85
CA HIS A 139 -4.56 3.28 18.29
C HIS A 139 -4.21 3.35 16.80
N ALA A 140 -4.99 4.09 16.01
CA ALA A 140 -4.71 4.29 14.59
C ALA A 140 -3.35 4.98 14.35
N SER A 141 -3.00 5.97 15.16
CA SER A 141 -1.72 6.68 15.06
C SER A 141 -0.53 5.78 15.38
N VAL A 142 -0.63 4.96 16.44
CA VAL A 142 0.39 3.97 16.81
C VAL A 142 0.52 2.90 15.73
N GLN A 143 -0.60 2.43 15.18
CA GLN A 143 -0.58 1.44 14.09
C GLN A 143 0.04 2.02 12.82
N LEU A 144 -0.24 3.28 12.48
CA LEU A 144 0.37 3.98 11.35
C LEU A 144 1.88 4.14 11.53
N ALA A 145 2.33 4.57 12.71
CA ALA A 145 3.76 4.67 13.05
C ALA A 145 4.47 3.31 13.01
N THR A 146 3.83 2.26 13.51
CA THR A 146 4.37 0.89 13.48
C THR A 146 4.47 0.37 12.05
N THR A 147 3.44 0.63 11.22
CA THR A 147 3.43 0.26 9.80
C THR A 147 4.56 0.95 9.05
N MET A 148 4.73 2.26 9.25
CA MET A 148 5.82 3.05 8.68
C MET A 148 7.20 2.49 9.02
N ASN A 149 7.40 2.00 10.25
CA ASN A 149 8.67 1.38 10.69
C ASN A 149 8.89 -0.04 10.15
N MET A 150 7.82 -0.74 9.74
CA MET A 150 7.91 -2.11 9.21
C MET A 150 8.22 -2.14 7.72
N ILE A 151 7.81 -1.09 6.98
CA ILE A 151 8.01 -0.98 5.54
C ILE A 151 9.44 -0.55 5.23
N ASN A 152 10.09 -1.24 4.29
CA ASN A 152 11.40 -0.83 3.78
C ASN A 152 11.23 0.29 2.75
N GLN A 153 11.60 1.51 3.10
CA GLN A 153 11.42 2.71 2.26
C GLN A 153 12.53 2.88 1.24
#